data_AF-A0A2E0A2K2-F1
#
_entry.id   AF-A0A2E0A2K2-F1
#
_cell.length_a   1.000
_cell.length_b   1.000
_cell.length_c   1.000
_cell.angle_alpha   90.00
_cell.angle_beta   90.00
_cell.angle_gamma   90.00
#
_symmetry.space_group_name_H-M   'P 1'
#
loop_
_entity.id
_entity.type
_entity.pdbx_description
1 polymer ?
#
loop_
_entity_poly.entity_id
_entity_poly.type
_entity_poly.pdbx_seq_one_letter_code
_entity_poly.pdbx_strand_id
1 'polypeptide(L)'
;MANYDAVAGVDQSTLNRMSDQLYEIIYPLVFKGDVIVDREVLYSALYDIRKPPVFELSSSDVAAERIIRHLEKTVTDSAMLTQMKTYLMNEAVIFGLDFSDINFSVDVAGNGVTLDLAGSLACSCLANVDANGNIVPFIQAAEIVLGDRDPPETLLNEYVLPFLVDRLNRFLEEGFALRIPDFDGVSLSSPLPRIEGSSLMTYASLSSRGTTSLPGIFLGNDRMGSFAFADGSLATLMANFAIRNVHDSGKVHADSGPFSFKAEYEIDLSDAVVKIEKDNQAELEVTVYGAGKIKAKVWPFSCTLKMSITAVPKAHACLLIEGGELIYEVKTVEGFDVKIDIHHVPSFLNEFISFMTSTLLTPISQLIDGLIKGLLIPVYYLGPQRLNVAGLSVVLNLFDQKIQTVDADDRRLAFADGEISISREP
;
A
#
# COMPACT_ATOMS: atom_id res chain seq x y z
N MET A 1 -8.89 -1.20 -24.25
CA MET A 1 -9.21 -1.49 -22.84
C MET A 1 -7.98 -1.19 -22.02
N ALA A 2 -8.12 -0.46 -20.92
CA ALA A 2 -7.01 -0.18 -20.05
C ALA A 2 -6.52 -1.44 -19.32
N ASN A 3 -5.22 -1.49 -19.07
CA ASN A 3 -4.54 -2.60 -18.43
C ASN A 3 -3.94 -2.08 -17.12
N TYR A 4 -4.68 -2.23 -16.02
CA TYR A 4 -4.23 -1.97 -14.66
C TYR A 4 -4.98 -2.92 -13.72
N ASP A 5 -4.36 -3.34 -12.63
CA ASP A 5 -4.94 -4.27 -11.64
C ASP A 5 -4.93 -3.68 -10.23
N ALA A 6 -4.05 -2.70 -9.99
CA ALA A 6 -3.96 -1.92 -8.77
C ALA A 6 -4.03 -0.43 -9.08
N VAL A 7 -4.64 0.33 -8.18
CA VAL A 7 -4.60 1.80 -8.17
C VAL A 7 -4.38 2.27 -6.74
N ALA A 8 -3.50 3.24 -6.51
CA ALA A 8 -3.44 3.93 -5.23
C ALA A 8 -3.38 5.44 -5.46
N GLY A 9 -3.79 6.23 -4.49
CA GLY A 9 -3.77 7.68 -4.65
C GLY A 9 -4.08 8.44 -3.38
N VAL A 10 -3.87 9.75 -3.47
CA VAL A 10 -4.12 10.71 -2.40
C VAL A 10 -4.59 12.02 -3.02
N ASP A 11 -5.61 12.63 -2.41
CA ASP A 11 -6.08 13.94 -2.83
C ASP A 11 -5.19 15.07 -2.27
N GLN A 12 -5.23 16.23 -2.94
CA GLN A 12 -4.44 17.41 -2.58
C GLN A 12 -4.68 17.89 -1.15
N SER A 13 -5.92 17.82 -0.64
CA SER A 13 -6.22 18.28 0.72
C SER A 13 -5.60 17.37 1.77
N THR A 14 -5.61 16.05 1.54
CA THR A 14 -4.93 15.08 2.41
C THR A 14 -3.42 15.26 2.34
N LEU A 15 -2.85 15.43 1.15
CA LEU A 15 -1.41 15.64 0.96
C LEU A 15 -0.92 16.93 1.66
N ASN A 16 -1.70 18.02 1.57
CA ASN A 16 -1.38 19.27 2.27
C ASN A 16 -1.50 19.14 3.79
N ARG A 17 -2.49 18.39 4.30
CA ARG A 17 -2.59 18.11 5.73
C ARG A 17 -1.41 17.28 6.24
N MET A 18 -0.96 16.30 5.46
CA MET A 18 0.27 15.55 5.76
C MET A 18 1.50 16.47 5.80
N SER A 19 1.57 17.42 4.86
CA SER A 19 2.63 18.44 4.83
C SER A 19 2.66 19.30 6.08
N ASP A 20 1.50 19.78 6.53
CA ASP A 20 1.38 20.54 7.77
C ASP A 20 1.88 19.73 8.98
N GLN A 21 1.44 18.48 9.12
CA GLN A 21 1.83 17.62 10.25
C GLN A 21 3.32 17.25 10.22
N LEU A 22 3.87 16.91 9.06
CA LEU A 22 5.31 16.65 8.92
C LEU A 22 6.13 17.89 9.25
N TYR A 23 5.70 19.06 8.76
CA TYR A 23 6.35 20.33 9.02
C TYR A 23 6.46 20.62 10.51
N GLU A 24 5.38 20.46 11.27
CA GLU A 24 5.38 20.67 12.72
C GLU A 24 6.35 19.74 13.46
N ILE A 25 6.54 18.51 12.97
CA ILE A 25 7.42 17.52 13.61
C ILE A 25 8.89 17.81 13.28
N ILE A 26 9.20 18.20 12.04
CA ILE A 26 10.58 18.29 11.56
C ILE A 26 11.13 19.71 11.53
N TYR A 27 10.33 20.76 11.75
CA TYR A 27 10.85 22.11 11.95
C TYR A 27 11.62 22.18 13.28
N PRO A 28 12.83 22.78 13.33
CA PRO A 28 13.52 23.53 12.27
C PRO A 28 14.49 22.70 11.40
N LEU A 29 14.61 21.38 11.60
CA LEU A 29 15.68 20.54 11.05
C LEU A 29 15.82 20.58 9.52
N VAL A 30 14.71 20.63 8.77
CA VAL A 30 14.75 20.71 7.29
C VAL A 30 14.65 22.16 6.82
N PHE A 31 13.75 22.91 7.46
CA PHE A 31 13.22 24.19 6.97
C PHE A 31 14.00 25.42 7.42
N LYS A 32 15.05 25.24 8.23
CA LYS A 32 15.94 26.30 8.67
C LYS A 32 17.39 25.86 8.56
N GLY A 33 18.24 26.75 8.07
CA GLY A 33 19.67 26.50 7.98
C GLY A 33 20.44 27.64 7.35
N ASP A 34 21.72 27.39 7.12
CA ASP A 34 22.64 28.30 6.47
C ASP A 34 23.25 27.66 5.21
N VAL A 35 23.63 28.53 4.27
CA VAL A 35 24.41 28.20 3.08
C VAL A 35 25.60 29.14 3.04
N ILE A 36 26.81 28.58 3.07
CA ILE A 36 28.05 29.33 2.89
C ILE A 36 28.39 29.31 1.40
N VAL A 37 28.44 30.49 0.79
CA VAL A 37 28.67 30.67 -0.65
C VAL A 37 30.11 31.12 -0.93
N ASP A 38 30.71 31.87 -0.02
CA ASP A 38 32.10 32.37 -0.08
C ASP A 38 32.42 33.15 -1.37
N ARG A 39 31.56 34.12 -1.73
CA ARG A 39 31.75 35.02 -2.86
C ARG A 39 31.73 36.48 -2.40
N GLU A 40 32.45 37.34 -3.11
CA GLU A 40 32.50 38.79 -2.81
C GLU A 40 31.10 39.44 -2.78
N VAL A 41 30.19 38.98 -3.65
CA VAL A 41 28.82 39.49 -3.76
C VAL A 41 27.83 38.84 -2.80
N LEU A 42 28.18 37.68 -2.24
CA LEU A 42 27.33 36.88 -1.36
C LEU A 42 28.21 35.93 -0.55
N TYR A 43 28.38 36.22 0.74
CA TYR A 43 29.23 35.39 1.60
C TYR A 43 28.45 34.20 2.17
N SER A 44 27.29 34.48 2.77
CA SER A 44 26.40 33.44 3.31
C SER A 44 24.93 33.87 3.25
N ALA A 45 24.04 32.89 3.27
CA ALA A 45 22.61 33.10 3.39
C ALA A 45 22.03 32.12 4.42
N LEU A 46 21.36 32.68 5.42
CA LEU A 46 20.47 31.93 6.32
C LEU A 46 19.09 31.89 5.69
N TYR A 47 18.41 30.75 5.72
CA TYR A 47 17.01 30.63 5.33
C TYR A 47 16.17 30.08 6.48
N ASP A 48 14.92 30.53 6.53
CA ASP A 48 13.90 30.11 7.49
C ASP A 48 12.54 30.05 6.77
N ILE A 49 12.12 28.84 6.42
CA ILE A 49 10.82 28.55 5.80
C ILE A 49 9.80 28.42 6.94
N ARG A 50 8.97 29.44 7.12
CA ARG A 50 8.08 29.60 8.28
C ARG A 50 6.69 29.00 8.11
N LYS A 51 6.42 28.42 6.94
CA LYS A 51 5.17 27.73 6.63
C LYS A 51 5.44 26.41 5.92
N PRO A 52 4.55 25.41 6.10
CA PRO A 52 4.61 24.15 5.38
C PRO A 52 4.52 24.34 3.85
N PRO A 53 5.13 23.43 3.06
CA PRO A 53 4.91 23.39 1.63
C PRO A 53 3.45 23.09 1.28
N VAL A 54 2.96 23.70 0.21
CA VAL A 54 1.62 23.44 -0.34
C VAL A 54 1.74 22.77 -1.70
N PHE A 55 1.19 21.58 -1.83
CA PHE A 55 1.04 20.85 -3.07
C PHE A 55 -0.16 21.37 -3.86
N GLU A 56 0.06 21.59 -5.16
CA GLU A 56 -0.95 22.01 -6.12
C GLU A 56 -1.06 20.97 -7.23
N LEU A 57 -1.97 20.02 -7.06
CA LEU A 57 -2.16 18.87 -7.94
C LEU A 57 -3.08 19.17 -9.13
N SER A 58 -3.63 20.37 -9.25
CA SER A 58 -4.31 20.75 -10.50
C SER A 58 -3.29 20.88 -11.63
N SER A 59 -3.54 20.25 -12.78
CA SER A 59 -2.71 20.40 -13.98
C SER A 59 -2.50 21.89 -14.27
N SER A 60 -1.28 22.38 -14.04
CA SER A 60 -0.93 23.78 -14.19
C SER A 60 0.04 23.90 -15.35
N ASP A 61 -0.44 24.48 -16.46
CA ASP A 61 0.40 24.84 -17.60
C ASP A 61 1.61 25.68 -17.15
N VAL A 62 1.44 26.47 -16.08
CA VAL A 62 2.48 27.29 -15.45
C VAL A 62 3.61 26.41 -14.88
N ALA A 63 3.27 25.32 -14.20
CA ALA A 63 4.27 24.42 -13.63
C ALA A 63 5.11 23.76 -14.73
N ALA A 64 4.45 23.31 -15.80
CA ALA A 64 5.10 22.70 -16.95
C ALA A 64 5.97 23.69 -17.73
N GLU A 65 5.50 24.92 -17.96
CA GLU A 65 6.28 25.99 -18.58
C GLU A 65 7.56 26.32 -17.80
N ARG A 66 7.50 26.37 -16.47
CA ARG A 66 8.69 26.65 -15.65
C ARG A 66 9.75 25.57 -15.82
N ILE A 67 9.36 24.30 -15.89
CA ILE A 67 10.28 23.19 -16.18
C ILE A 67 10.88 23.35 -17.58
N ILE A 68 10.06 23.67 -18.59
CA ILE A 68 10.52 23.89 -19.96
C ILE A 68 11.58 25.01 -20.00
N ARG A 69 11.31 26.15 -19.36
CA ARG A 69 12.26 27.28 -19.30
C ARG A 69 13.55 26.90 -18.57
N HIS A 70 13.46 26.10 -17.52
CA HIS A 70 14.64 25.60 -16.81
C HIS A 70 15.49 24.70 -17.73
N LEU A 71 14.87 23.76 -18.44
CA LEU A 71 15.55 22.87 -19.38
C LEU A 71 16.20 23.63 -20.54
N GLU A 72 15.55 24.68 -21.05
CA GLU A 72 16.13 25.54 -22.10
C GLU A 72 17.43 26.24 -21.65
N LYS A 73 17.59 26.50 -20.34
CA LYS A 73 18.79 27.11 -19.77
C LYS A 73 19.89 26.08 -19.47
N THR A 74 19.52 24.84 -19.10
CA THR A 74 20.47 23.84 -18.57
C THR A 74 20.85 22.77 -19.59
N VAL A 75 20.00 22.47 -20.57
CA VAL A 75 20.25 21.44 -21.58
C VAL A 75 20.77 22.09 -22.86
N THR A 76 22.04 21.84 -23.18
CA THR A 76 22.69 22.40 -24.38
C THR A 76 22.44 21.59 -25.65
N ASP A 77 22.08 20.31 -25.53
CA ASP A 77 21.75 19.45 -26.68
C ASP A 77 20.30 19.66 -27.12
N SER A 78 20.12 20.23 -28.32
CA SER A 78 18.80 20.52 -28.89
C SER A 78 17.93 19.29 -29.12
N ALA A 79 18.52 18.13 -29.44
CA ALA A 79 17.77 16.90 -29.68
C ALA A 79 17.25 16.34 -28.35
N MET A 80 18.11 16.30 -27.32
CA MET A 80 17.73 15.91 -25.96
C MET A 80 16.66 16.86 -25.39
N LEU A 81 16.83 18.17 -25.57
CA LEU A 81 15.85 19.17 -25.13
C LEU A 81 14.48 18.94 -25.79
N THR A 82 14.44 18.64 -27.09
CA THR A 82 13.19 18.36 -27.82
C THR A 82 12.52 17.09 -27.29
N GLN A 83 13.29 16.03 -27.02
CA GLN A 83 12.78 14.80 -26.44
C GLN A 83 12.20 15.02 -25.04
N MET A 84 12.92 15.75 -24.17
CA MET A 84 12.45 16.05 -22.81
C MET A 84 11.18 16.90 -22.81
N LYS A 85 11.10 17.92 -23.68
CA LYS A 85 9.86 18.72 -23.84
C LYS A 85 8.69 17.85 -24.28
N THR A 86 8.92 16.92 -25.23
CA THR A 86 7.87 16.01 -25.70
C THR A 86 7.40 15.09 -24.58
N TYR A 87 8.31 14.55 -23.78
CA TYR A 87 7.98 13.75 -22.60
C TYR A 87 7.17 14.55 -21.58
N LEU A 88 7.60 15.77 -21.24
CA LEU A 88 6.91 16.64 -20.28
C LEU A 88 5.48 16.98 -20.68
N MET A 89 5.22 17.16 -21.98
CA MET A 89 3.89 17.54 -22.48
C MET A 89 2.93 16.36 -22.63
N ASN A 90 3.43 15.12 -22.71
CA ASN A 90 2.60 13.96 -23.07
C ASN A 90 2.56 12.86 -22.00
N GLU A 91 3.63 12.71 -21.22
CA GLU A 91 3.83 11.53 -20.35
C GLU A 91 4.13 11.90 -18.90
N ALA A 92 4.80 13.03 -18.65
CA ALA A 92 5.20 13.41 -17.31
C ALA A 92 4.00 13.85 -16.44
N VAL A 93 4.08 13.52 -15.16
CA VAL A 93 3.14 14.00 -14.15
C VAL A 93 3.75 15.20 -13.44
N ILE A 94 3.22 16.38 -13.76
CA ILE A 94 3.74 17.67 -13.30
C ILE A 94 2.74 18.32 -12.35
N PHE A 95 3.23 18.86 -11.24
CA PHE A 95 2.43 19.61 -10.27
C PHE A 95 3.24 20.75 -9.62
N GLY A 96 2.54 21.70 -9.01
CA GLY A 96 3.13 22.80 -8.27
C GLY A 96 3.47 22.40 -6.83
N LEU A 97 4.52 22.98 -6.27
CA LEU A 97 4.85 22.92 -4.85
C LEU A 97 5.34 24.28 -4.39
N ASP A 98 4.58 24.94 -3.52
CA ASP A 98 4.85 26.32 -3.15
C ASP A 98 5.20 26.47 -1.67
N PHE A 99 6.18 27.33 -1.39
CA PHE A 99 6.59 27.74 -0.06
C PHE A 99 6.39 29.25 0.06
N SER A 100 5.30 29.65 0.74
CA SER A 100 4.79 31.02 0.70
C SER A 100 5.46 32.01 1.66
N ASP A 101 6.24 31.53 2.64
CA ASP A 101 6.87 32.38 3.67
C ASP A 101 8.28 31.89 3.98
N ILE A 102 9.25 32.49 3.30
CA ILE A 102 10.68 32.25 3.51
C ILE A 102 11.35 33.56 3.90
N ASN A 103 12.13 33.51 4.97
CA ASN A 103 12.98 34.63 5.36
C ASN A 103 14.43 34.26 5.09
N PHE A 104 15.09 35.10 4.31
CA PHE A 104 16.52 35.01 4.06
C PHE A 104 17.23 36.11 4.84
N SER A 105 18.29 35.76 5.56
CA SER A 105 19.24 36.72 6.14
C SER A 105 20.57 36.56 5.44
N VAL A 106 20.96 37.55 4.66
CA VAL A 106 22.07 37.45 3.70
C VAL A 106 23.24 38.32 4.13
N ASP A 107 24.43 37.73 4.30
CA ASP A 107 25.67 38.47 4.54
C ASP A 107 26.29 38.87 3.19
N VAL A 108 26.19 40.15 2.87
CA VAL A 108 26.73 40.74 1.65
C VAL A 108 28.15 41.22 1.93
N ALA A 109 29.12 40.68 1.20
CA ALA A 109 30.55 40.98 1.32
C ALA A 109 31.25 40.53 2.62
N GLY A 110 30.64 39.66 3.43
CA GLY A 110 31.32 38.98 4.55
C GLY A 110 31.75 39.92 5.67
N ASN A 111 31.10 41.08 5.77
CA ASN A 111 31.40 42.12 6.75
C ASN A 111 30.53 42.00 8.01
N GLY A 112 29.66 40.99 8.08
CA GLY A 112 28.74 40.75 9.19
C GLY A 112 27.48 41.63 9.14
N VAL A 113 27.27 42.42 8.09
CA VAL A 113 26.02 43.15 7.86
C VAL A 113 25.06 42.24 7.11
N THR A 114 23.98 41.86 7.77
CA THR A 114 22.95 41.00 7.19
C THR A 114 21.78 41.80 6.61
N LEU A 115 21.32 41.41 5.44
CA LEU A 115 20.10 41.90 4.80
C LEU A 115 18.98 40.88 4.99
N ASP A 116 17.90 41.30 5.65
CA ASP A 116 16.70 40.48 5.83
C ASP A 116 15.74 40.64 4.65
N LEU A 117 15.43 39.53 3.99
CA LEU A 117 14.60 39.45 2.79
C LEU A 117 13.47 38.46 3.04
N ALA A 118 12.23 38.92 2.89
CA ALA A 118 11.07 38.04 2.85
C ALA A 118 10.78 37.67 1.39
N GLY A 119 10.42 36.41 1.17
CA GLY A 119 10.09 35.90 -0.15
C GLY A 119 9.33 34.58 -0.11
N SER A 120 9.19 34.00 -1.28
CA SER A 120 8.59 32.68 -1.49
C SER A 120 9.49 31.83 -2.40
N LEU A 121 9.29 30.51 -2.36
CA LEU A 121 9.88 29.59 -3.32
C LEU A 121 8.75 28.91 -4.09
N ALA A 122 8.73 29.09 -5.40
CA ALA A 122 7.76 28.46 -6.27
C ALA A 122 8.44 27.31 -7.03
N CYS A 123 7.98 26.08 -6.79
CA CYS A 123 8.57 24.88 -7.40
C CYS A 123 7.60 24.23 -8.38
N SER A 124 8.18 23.62 -9.41
CA SER A 124 7.52 22.69 -10.31
C SER A 124 8.13 21.31 -10.12
N CYS A 125 7.28 20.35 -9.77
CA CYS A 125 7.69 19.00 -9.43
C CYS A 125 7.29 18.01 -10.51
N LEU A 126 8.06 16.92 -10.57
CA LEU A 126 7.73 15.69 -11.29
C LEU A 126 7.40 14.59 -10.28
N ALA A 127 6.38 13.77 -10.56
CA ALA A 127 6.24 12.48 -9.89
C ALA A 127 7.09 11.45 -10.65
N ASN A 128 8.29 11.17 -10.15
CA ASN A 128 9.21 10.20 -10.73
C ASN A 128 8.98 8.81 -10.13
N VAL A 129 9.37 7.77 -10.85
CA VAL A 129 9.43 6.40 -10.33
C VAL A 129 10.89 6.06 -10.06
N ASP A 130 11.22 5.74 -8.80
CA ASP A 130 12.57 5.37 -8.39
C ASP A 130 12.93 3.92 -8.81
N ALA A 131 14.17 3.49 -8.54
CA ALA A 131 14.63 2.14 -8.87
C ALA A 131 13.90 1.01 -8.12
N ASN A 132 13.26 1.32 -6.99
CA ASN A 132 12.45 0.40 -6.21
C ASN A 132 10.97 0.43 -6.62
N GLY A 133 10.61 1.24 -7.61
CA GLY A 133 9.23 1.45 -8.03
C GLY A 133 8.46 2.42 -7.14
N ASN A 134 9.06 3.15 -6.21
CA ASN A 134 8.31 4.16 -5.44
C ASN A 134 8.05 5.39 -6.30
N ILE A 135 6.90 6.04 -6.10
CA ILE A 135 6.64 7.35 -6.69
C ILE A 135 7.19 8.43 -5.76
N VAL A 136 8.14 9.19 -6.27
CA VAL A 136 8.87 10.20 -5.53
C VAL A 136 8.61 11.58 -6.14
N PRO A 137 8.02 12.51 -5.39
CA PRO A 137 8.00 13.92 -5.75
C PRO A 137 9.41 14.47 -5.89
N PHE A 138 9.72 15.10 -7.02
CA PHE A 138 11.03 15.67 -7.29
C PHE A 138 10.90 17.08 -7.87
N ILE A 139 11.48 18.07 -7.20
CA ILE A 139 11.58 19.45 -7.68
C ILE A 139 12.52 19.48 -8.87
N GLN A 140 11.94 19.66 -10.06
CA GLN A 140 12.67 19.72 -11.32
C GLN A 140 13.06 21.15 -11.70
N ALA A 141 12.23 22.12 -11.31
CA ALA A 141 12.50 23.54 -11.50
C ALA A 141 11.96 24.31 -10.29
N ALA A 142 12.67 25.37 -9.91
CA ALA A 142 12.29 26.22 -8.80
C ALA A 142 12.78 27.64 -9.01
N GLU A 143 12.16 28.58 -8.31
CA GLU A 143 12.49 30.00 -8.38
C GLU A 143 12.20 30.67 -7.03
N ILE A 144 13.20 31.36 -6.48
CA ILE A 144 13.02 32.25 -5.33
C ILE A 144 12.44 33.56 -5.87
N VAL A 145 11.34 34.00 -5.26
CA VAL A 145 10.64 35.23 -5.61
C VAL A 145 10.66 36.17 -4.41
N LEU A 146 11.29 37.34 -4.58
CA LEU A 146 11.38 38.41 -3.58
C LEU A 146 10.53 39.65 -3.95
N GLY A 147 9.80 39.60 -5.07
CA GLY A 147 9.08 40.74 -5.63
C GLY A 147 10.01 41.65 -6.45
N ASP A 148 9.85 42.97 -6.40
CA ASP A 148 10.66 43.91 -7.20
C ASP A 148 12.09 44.15 -6.63
N ARG A 149 12.75 43.11 -6.13
CA ARG A 149 14.02 43.20 -5.38
C ARG A 149 15.20 42.55 -6.10
N ASP A 150 15.67 43.21 -7.15
CA ASP A 150 16.97 42.94 -7.78
C ASP A 150 18.07 43.89 -7.25
N PRO A 151 19.34 43.45 -7.14
CA PRO A 151 19.92 42.15 -7.51
C PRO A 151 19.84 40.97 -6.50
N PRO A 152 19.38 41.10 -5.23
CA PRO A 152 19.42 39.98 -4.28
C PRO A 152 18.71 38.71 -4.76
N GLU A 153 17.58 38.84 -5.47
CA GLU A 153 16.85 37.70 -6.02
C GLU A 153 17.70 36.88 -6.99
N THR A 154 18.38 37.56 -7.92
CA THR A 154 19.30 36.92 -8.87
C THR A 154 20.41 36.14 -8.17
N LEU A 155 21.03 36.73 -7.13
CA LEU A 155 22.10 36.08 -6.37
C LEU A 155 21.62 34.86 -5.58
N LEU A 156 20.44 34.94 -4.95
CA LEU A 156 19.86 33.81 -4.23
C LEU A 156 19.49 32.66 -5.18
N ASN A 157 18.91 32.97 -6.35
CA ASN A 157 18.58 31.97 -7.37
C ASN A 157 19.83 31.29 -7.96
N GLU A 158 20.95 32.02 -8.09
CA GLU A 158 22.19 31.47 -8.64
C GLU A 158 22.95 30.60 -7.62
N TYR A 159 23.08 31.08 -6.38
CA TYR A 159 24.03 30.48 -5.41
C TYR A 159 23.37 29.74 -4.25
N VAL A 160 22.13 30.06 -3.88
CA VAL A 160 21.48 29.49 -2.68
C VAL A 160 20.42 28.46 -3.08
N LEU A 161 19.65 28.74 -4.13
CA LEU A 161 18.58 27.88 -4.61
C LEU A 161 19.03 26.43 -4.89
N PRO A 162 20.18 26.15 -5.53
CA PRO A 162 20.60 24.76 -5.78
C PRO A 162 20.72 23.95 -4.48
N PHE A 163 21.32 24.51 -3.44
CA PHE A 163 21.45 23.86 -2.13
C PHE A 163 20.09 23.65 -1.45
N LEU A 164 19.19 24.62 -1.59
CA LEU A 164 17.85 24.52 -1.04
C LEU A 164 17.04 23.42 -1.73
N VAL A 165 17.08 23.36 -3.07
CA VAL A 165 16.43 22.31 -3.86
C VAL A 165 16.96 20.92 -3.50
N ASP A 166 18.27 20.74 -3.37
CA ASP A 166 18.86 19.45 -2.97
C ASP A 166 18.43 19.00 -1.57
N ARG A 167 18.23 19.93 -0.64
CA ARG A 167 17.75 19.63 0.71
C ARG A 167 16.26 19.30 0.71
N LEU A 168 15.45 20.06 -0.03
CA LEU A 168 14.01 19.86 -0.13
C LEU A 168 13.68 18.56 -0.88
N ASN A 169 14.43 18.21 -1.93
CA ASN A 169 14.25 16.93 -2.64
C ASN A 169 14.49 15.72 -1.75
N ARG A 170 15.50 15.76 -0.87
CA ARG A 170 15.71 14.70 0.14
C ARG A 170 14.53 14.59 1.10
N PHE A 171 14.00 15.72 1.56
CA PHE A 171 12.81 15.73 2.39
C PHE A 171 11.58 15.15 1.68
N LEU A 172 11.37 15.50 0.41
CA LEU A 172 10.28 14.98 -0.40
C LEU A 172 10.39 13.46 -0.61
N GLU A 173 11.59 12.97 -0.89
CA GLU A 173 11.89 11.54 -1.00
C GLU A 173 11.64 10.78 0.31
N GLU A 174 12.11 11.32 1.43
CA GLU A 174 11.96 10.69 2.75
C GLU A 174 10.52 10.73 3.28
N GLY A 175 9.80 11.83 3.06
CA GLY A 175 8.51 12.13 3.69
C GLY A 175 7.28 11.85 2.84
N PHE A 176 7.39 11.89 1.50
CA PHE A 176 6.26 11.82 0.58
C PHE A 176 6.42 10.81 -0.55
N ALA A 177 7.44 9.94 -0.50
CA ALA A 177 7.51 8.82 -1.42
C ALA A 177 6.28 7.90 -1.23
N LEU A 178 5.45 7.79 -2.27
CA LEU A 178 4.35 6.84 -2.31
C LEU A 178 4.93 5.48 -2.70
N ARG A 179 5.02 4.59 -1.71
CA ARG A 179 5.48 3.22 -1.91
C ARG A 179 4.37 2.40 -2.53
N ILE A 180 4.69 1.64 -3.58
CA ILE A 180 3.74 0.65 -4.07
C ILE A 180 3.59 -0.41 -2.97
N PRO A 181 2.37 -0.85 -2.66
CA PRO A 181 2.15 -2.04 -1.87
C PRO A 181 2.98 -3.21 -2.40
N ASP A 182 3.83 -3.78 -1.56
CA ASP A 182 4.38 -5.10 -1.84
C ASP A 182 3.34 -6.13 -1.39
N PHE A 183 3.04 -7.06 -2.28
CA PHE A 183 2.05 -8.10 -2.06
C PHE A 183 2.80 -9.42 -2.12
N ASP A 184 2.86 -10.13 -0.99
CA ASP A 184 3.60 -11.39 -0.94
C ASP A 184 3.13 -12.34 -2.05
N GLY A 185 4.10 -12.84 -2.83
CA GLY A 185 3.85 -13.73 -3.96
C GLY A 185 3.18 -13.10 -5.19
N VAL A 186 2.94 -11.79 -5.20
CA VAL A 186 2.34 -11.06 -6.32
C VAL A 186 3.24 -9.92 -6.76
N SER A 187 3.83 -10.06 -7.94
CA SER A 187 4.65 -9.00 -8.54
C SER A 187 3.80 -8.07 -9.39
N LEU A 188 3.89 -6.77 -9.11
CA LEU A 188 3.33 -5.71 -9.96
C LEU A 188 4.38 -5.21 -10.96
N SER A 189 3.89 -4.61 -12.04
CA SER A 189 4.69 -3.86 -13.01
C SER A 189 5.10 -2.49 -12.44
N SER A 190 6.03 -1.82 -13.13
CA SER A 190 6.38 -0.44 -12.78
C SER A 190 5.12 0.43 -12.71
N PRO A 191 4.97 1.25 -11.67
CA PRO A 191 3.81 2.09 -11.51
C PRO A 191 3.81 3.16 -12.58
N LEU A 192 2.61 3.58 -12.94
CA LEU A 192 2.37 4.69 -13.85
C LEU A 192 1.63 5.78 -13.08
N PRO A 193 2.34 6.84 -12.63
CA PRO A 193 1.70 7.94 -11.92
C PRO A 193 0.76 8.71 -12.86
N ARG A 194 -0.24 9.38 -12.29
CA ARG A 194 -1.15 10.28 -13.00
C ARG A 194 -1.75 11.29 -12.03
N ILE A 195 -2.05 12.48 -12.54
CA ILE A 195 -2.94 13.43 -11.87
C ILE A 195 -4.30 13.39 -12.57
N GLU A 196 -5.37 13.18 -11.80
CA GLU A 196 -6.73 13.40 -12.28
C GLU A 196 -7.49 14.26 -11.26
N GLY A 197 -8.12 15.33 -11.73
CA GLY A 197 -8.71 16.34 -10.86
C GLY A 197 -7.66 16.97 -9.93
N SER A 198 -7.84 16.80 -8.63
CA SER A 198 -6.94 17.28 -7.57
C SER A 198 -6.27 16.13 -6.82
N SER A 199 -6.05 14.99 -7.49
CA SER A 199 -5.54 13.77 -6.86
C SER A 199 -4.33 13.22 -7.60
N LEU A 200 -3.29 12.85 -6.85
CA LEU A 200 -2.13 12.13 -7.35
C LEU A 200 -2.43 10.65 -7.21
N MET A 201 -2.40 9.94 -8.32
CA MET A 201 -2.70 8.52 -8.42
C MET A 201 -1.55 7.76 -9.04
N THR A 202 -1.55 6.45 -8.81
CA THR A 202 -0.67 5.50 -9.44
C THR A 202 -1.44 4.29 -9.88
N TYR A 203 -1.08 3.77 -11.05
CA TYR A 203 -1.66 2.57 -11.63
C TYR A 203 -0.56 1.52 -11.79
N ALA A 204 -0.88 0.26 -11.49
CA ALA A 204 0.01 -0.85 -11.77
C ALA A 204 -0.78 -2.07 -12.24
N SER A 205 -0.24 -2.80 -13.21
CA SER A 205 -0.73 -4.13 -13.59
C SER A 205 0.08 -5.22 -12.90
N LEU A 206 -0.48 -6.41 -12.79
CA LEU A 206 0.28 -7.65 -12.57
C LEU A 206 1.40 -7.75 -13.59
N SER A 207 2.61 -8.09 -13.14
CA SER A 207 3.79 -8.22 -14.02
C SER A 207 3.56 -9.22 -15.15
N SER A 208 2.76 -10.25 -14.91
CA SER A 208 2.34 -11.27 -15.89
C SER A 208 1.46 -10.72 -17.03
N ARG A 209 0.80 -9.57 -16.83
CA ARG A 209 -0.02 -8.87 -17.82
C ARG A 209 0.77 -7.81 -18.61
N GLY A 210 2.07 -7.66 -18.34
CA GLY A 210 2.95 -6.72 -19.03
C GLY A 210 2.77 -5.28 -18.57
N THR A 211 2.91 -4.34 -19.51
CA THR A 211 2.95 -2.91 -19.22
C THR A 211 1.57 -2.37 -18.81
N THR A 212 1.55 -1.57 -17.75
CA THR A 212 0.38 -0.79 -17.34
C THR A 212 -0.03 0.17 -18.46
N SER A 213 -1.34 0.27 -18.74
CA SER A 213 -1.90 1.34 -19.56
C SER A 213 -3.00 2.05 -18.80
N LEU A 214 -3.01 3.38 -18.91
CA LEU A 214 -3.93 4.23 -18.17
C LEU A 214 -5.39 3.91 -18.51
N PRO A 215 -6.30 3.90 -17.51
CA PRO A 215 -7.72 4.00 -17.77
C PRO A 215 -8.07 5.24 -18.60
N GLY A 216 -9.32 5.25 -19.10
CA GLY A 216 -9.97 6.51 -19.43
C GLY A 216 -10.08 7.44 -18.21
N ILE A 217 -11.12 8.25 -18.14
CA ILE A 217 -11.37 9.04 -16.92
C ILE A 217 -11.72 8.06 -15.79
N PHE A 218 -10.98 8.10 -14.68
CA PHE A 218 -11.36 7.33 -13.50
C PHE A 218 -12.63 7.98 -12.91
N LEU A 219 -13.75 7.26 -12.95
CA LEU A 219 -15.07 7.75 -12.51
C LEU A 219 -15.18 7.91 -10.97
N GLY A 220 -14.09 7.77 -10.22
CA GLY A 220 -14.01 7.98 -8.78
C GLY A 220 -13.52 9.37 -8.34
N ASN A 221 -13.38 10.34 -9.25
CA ASN A 221 -12.72 11.63 -9.01
C ASN A 221 -13.36 12.58 -7.97
N ASP A 222 -14.52 12.25 -7.40
CA ASP A 222 -15.14 13.03 -6.31
C ASP A 222 -14.69 12.60 -4.90
N ARG A 223 -13.67 11.73 -4.81
CA ARG A 223 -13.26 11.12 -3.53
C ARG A 223 -12.21 11.97 -2.81
N MET A 224 -12.49 12.24 -1.54
CA MET A 224 -11.54 12.87 -0.61
C MET A 224 -10.86 11.78 0.21
N GLY A 225 -9.56 11.89 0.44
CA GLY A 225 -8.79 10.98 1.28
C GLY A 225 -7.61 10.32 0.55
N SER A 226 -7.03 9.36 1.25
CA SER A 226 -6.07 8.41 0.68
C SER A 226 -6.77 7.10 0.34
N PHE A 227 -6.33 6.46 -0.74
CA PHE A 227 -7.00 5.27 -1.26
C PHE A 227 -6.05 4.26 -1.88
N ALA A 228 -6.41 2.99 -1.76
CA ALA A 228 -5.81 1.89 -2.50
C ALA A 228 -6.91 0.95 -3.02
N PHE A 229 -6.73 0.45 -4.24
CA PHE A 229 -7.65 -0.39 -4.99
C PHE A 229 -6.91 -1.62 -5.53
N ALA A 230 -7.56 -2.78 -5.45
CA ALA A 230 -7.18 -3.99 -6.16
C ALA A 230 -8.38 -4.52 -6.95
N ASP A 231 -8.17 -4.89 -8.22
CA ASP A 231 -9.16 -5.56 -9.03
C ASP A 231 -9.42 -6.99 -8.52
N GLY A 232 -10.55 -7.58 -8.93
CA GLY A 232 -10.90 -8.93 -8.51
C GLY A 232 -9.84 -9.99 -8.85
N SER A 233 -9.05 -9.80 -9.91
CA SER A 233 -7.98 -10.73 -10.29
C SER A 233 -6.81 -10.68 -9.31
N LEU A 234 -6.35 -9.46 -9.00
CA LEU A 234 -5.30 -9.18 -8.04
C LEU A 234 -5.73 -9.60 -6.62
N ALA A 235 -6.94 -9.23 -6.20
CA ALA A 235 -7.50 -9.65 -4.92
C ALA A 235 -7.59 -11.19 -4.80
N THR A 236 -7.99 -11.87 -5.88
CA THR A 236 -7.99 -13.34 -5.95
C THR A 236 -6.58 -13.91 -5.80
N LEU A 237 -5.58 -13.34 -6.47
CA LEU A 237 -4.19 -13.81 -6.36
C LEU A 237 -3.63 -13.61 -4.95
N MET A 238 -3.85 -12.44 -4.36
CA MET A 238 -3.42 -12.12 -3.00
C MET A 238 -4.07 -13.06 -1.98
N ALA A 239 -5.38 -13.27 -2.08
CA ALA A 239 -6.09 -14.18 -1.18
C ALA A 239 -5.64 -15.65 -1.36
N ASN A 240 -5.39 -16.09 -2.59
CA ASN A 240 -4.83 -17.42 -2.86
C ASN A 240 -3.41 -17.58 -2.32
N PHE A 241 -2.61 -16.51 -2.29
CA PHE A 241 -1.29 -16.57 -1.67
C PHE A 241 -1.41 -16.65 -0.14
N ALA A 242 -2.23 -15.78 0.46
CA ALA A 242 -2.44 -15.72 1.89
C ALA A 242 -2.98 -17.04 2.47
N ILE A 243 -4.00 -17.63 1.84
CA ILE A 243 -4.64 -18.85 2.33
C ILE A 243 -3.68 -20.04 2.37
N ARG A 244 -2.70 -20.11 1.46
CA ARG A 244 -1.73 -21.21 1.40
C ARG A 244 -0.78 -21.26 2.58
N ASN A 245 -0.61 -20.13 3.27
CA ASN A 245 0.24 -20.03 4.45
C ASN A 245 -0.53 -20.30 5.75
N VAL A 246 -1.84 -20.56 5.67
CA VAL A 246 -2.67 -20.89 6.83
C VAL A 246 -2.51 -22.38 7.14
N HIS A 247 -1.90 -22.65 8.29
CA HIS A 247 -1.82 -23.96 8.89
C HIS A 247 -2.33 -23.89 10.32
N ASP A 248 -3.24 -24.79 10.69
CA ASP A 248 -3.69 -24.93 12.07
C ASP A 248 -3.63 -26.40 12.49
N SER A 249 -3.36 -26.67 13.76
CA SER A 249 -3.37 -28.03 14.28
C SER A 249 -3.92 -28.06 15.68
N GLY A 250 -4.64 -29.14 16.01
CA GLY A 250 -5.28 -29.24 17.31
C GLY A 250 -5.63 -30.66 17.69
N LYS A 251 -6.25 -30.78 18.87
CA LYS A 251 -6.68 -32.07 19.42
C LYS A 251 -8.12 -31.98 19.87
N VAL A 252 -8.90 -32.97 19.51
CA VAL A 252 -10.31 -33.08 19.89
C VAL A 252 -10.53 -34.41 20.57
N HIS A 253 -11.21 -34.35 21.72
CA HIS A 253 -11.66 -35.52 22.45
C HIS A 253 -13.18 -35.52 22.49
N ALA A 254 -13.79 -36.62 22.05
CA ALA A 254 -15.23 -36.81 22.13
C ALA A 254 -15.53 -38.23 22.62
N ASP A 255 -16.47 -38.34 23.56
CA ASP A 255 -16.96 -39.63 24.05
C ASP A 255 -18.39 -39.85 23.54
N SER A 256 -18.65 -41.02 22.95
CA SER A 256 -19.98 -41.40 22.46
C SER A 256 -20.26 -42.86 22.80
N GLY A 257 -21.11 -43.10 23.81
CA GLY A 257 -21.47 -44.45 24.26
C GLY A 257 -20.25 -45.28 24.70
N PRO A 258 -20.05 -46.51 24.17
CA PRO A 258 -18.89 -47.35 24.52
C PRO A 258 -17.58 -46.94 23.81
N PHE A 259 -17.58 -45.84 23.04
CA PHE A 259 -16.45 -45.41 22.23
C PHE A 259 -15.85 -44.11 22.77
N SER A 260 -14.52 -44.07 22.83
CA SER A 260 -13.75 -42.84 23.12
C SER A 260 -12.93 -42.47 21.89
N PHE A 261 -13.12 -41.25 21.40
CA PHE A 261 -12.44 -40.74 20.23
C PHE A 261 -11.43 -39.66 20.61
N LYS A 262 -10.19 -39.81 20.10
CA LYS A 262 -9.16 -38.78 20.17
C LYS A 262 -8.65 -38.51 18.77
N ALA A 263 -9.02 -37.38 18.19
CA ALA A 263 -8.40 -36.91 16.96
C ALA A 263 -7.30 -35.90 17.28
N GLU A 264 -6.23 -36.01 16.53
CA GLU A 264 -5.35 -34.89 16.25
C GLU A 264 -5.73 -34.45 14.83
N TYR A 265 -5.76 -33.14 14.57
CA TYR A 265 -6.05 -32.63 13.23
C TYR A 265 -4.97 -31.65 12.83
N GLU A 266 -4.77 -31.54 11.53
CA GLU A 266 -3.88 -30.59 10.89
C GLU A 266 -4.63 -30.06 9.68
N ILE A 267 -5.08 -28.81 9.78
CA ILE A 267 -5.65 -28.09 8.65
C ILE A 267 -4.47 -27.56 7.84
N ASP A 268 -4.38 -28.06 6.61
CA ASP A 268 -3.43 -27.57 5.63
C ASP A 268 -4.22 -26.99 4.46
N LEU A 269 -4.14 -25.66 4.31
CA LEU A 269 -4.84 -24.93 3.25
C LEU A 269 -3.97 -24.63 2.04
N SER A 270 -2.81 -25.29 1.91
CA SER A 270 -1.89 -25.13 0.78
C SER A 270 -2.50 -25.41 -0.60
N ASP A 271 -3.52 -26.26 -0.66
CA ASP A 271 -4.28 -26.57 -1.89
C ASP A 271 -5.61 -25.80 -2.00
N ALA A 272 -5.92 -24.90 -1.06
CA ALA A 272 -7.15 -24.13 -1.10
C ALA A 272 -7.15 -23.12 -2.25
N VAL A 273 -8.34 -22.90 -2.82
CA VAL A 273 -8.55 -21.94 -3.91
C VAL A 273 -9.60 -20.92 -3.49
N VAL A 274 -9.21 -19.65 -3.48
CA VAL A 274 -10.11 -18.51 -3.28
C VAL A 274 -10.56 -17.99 -4.64
N LYS A 275 -11.85 -17.68 -4.77
CA LYS A 275 -12.45 -16.98 -5.90
C LYS A 275 -13.25 -15.79 -5.38
N ILE A 276 -12.87 -14.57 -5.78
CA ILE A 276 -13.59 -13.37 -5.36
C ILE A 276 -14.88 -13.22 -6.16
N GLU A 277 -16.00 -13.03 -5.47
CA GLU A 277 -17.35 -12.87 -6.02
C GLU A 277 -17.79 -11.39 -6.08
N LYS A 278 -19.10 -11.11 -6.07
CA LYS A 278 -19.64 -9.74 -6.02
C LYS A 278 -19.56 -9.16 -4.62
N ASP A 279 -19.58 -7.84 -4.50
CA ASP A 279 -19.82 -7.13 -3.24
C ASP A 279 -18.84 -7.47 -2.10
N ASN A 280 -17.57 -7.67 -2.44
CA ASN A 280 -16.49 -8.04 -1.51
C ASN A 280 -16.71 -9.39 -0.80
N GLN A 281 -17.50 -10.28 -1.39
CA GLN A 281 -17.62 -11.67 -0.98
C GLN A 281 -16.61 -12.54 -1.72
N ALA A 282 -16.24 -13.68 -1.15
CA ALA A 282 -15.37 -14.66 -1.76
C ALA A 282 -15.92 -16.06 -1.54
N GLU A 283 -15.90 -16.89 -2.58
CA GLU A 283 -16.09 -18.34 -2.48
C GLU A 283 -14.70 -18.98 -2.28
N LEU A 284 -14.60 -19.90 -1.33
CA LEU A 284 -13.39 -20.62 -1.01
C LEU A 284 -13.64 -22.11 -1.14
N GLU A 285 -12.81 -22.78 -1.92
CA GLU A 285 -12.73 -24.23 -1.92
C GLU A 285 -11.54 -24.63 -1.04
N VAL A 286 -11.85 -25.22 0.11
CA VAL A 286 -10.89 -25.48 1.18
C VAL A 286 -10.72 -26.99 1.28
N THR A 287 -9.50 -27.50 1.06
CA THR A 287 -9.23 -28.92 1.34
C THR A 287 -8.75 -29.05 2.78
N VAL A 288 -9.40 -29.91 3.56
CA VAL A 288 -9.03 -30.19 4.95
C VAL A 288 -8.51 -31.61 5.04
N TYR A 289 -7.31 -31.75 5.58
CA TYR A 289 -6.73 -33.02 5.97
C TYR A 289 -6.85 -33.21 7.50
N GLY A 290 -6.77 -34.45 7.95
CA GLY A 290 -6.78 -34.75 9.38
C GLY A 290 -6.32 -36.16 9.66
N ALA A 291 -5.76 -36.41 10.84
CA ALA A 291 -5.23 -37.72 11.20
C ALA A 291 -5.56 -38.09 12.65
N GLY A 292 -6.54 -38.97 12.84
CA GLY A 292 -7.06 -39.33 14.16
C GLY A 292 -6.66 -40.71 14.66
N LYS A 293 -6.91 -40.97 15.95
CA LYS A 293 -6.86 -42.31 16.53
C LYS A 293 -8.17 -42.63 17.24
N ILE A 294 -8.88 -43.66 16.78
CA ILE A 294 -10.04 -44.20 17.49
C ILE A 294 -9.55 -45.22 18.49
N LYS A 295 -9.99 -45.10 19.75
CA LYS A 295 -9.90 -46.19 20.72
C LYS A 295 -11.28 -46.79 20.92
N ALA A 296 -11.50 -47.96 20.36
CA ALA A 296 -12.75 -48.69 20.52
C ALA A 296 -12.57 -49.85 21.50
N LYS A 297 -13.52 -49.99 22.41
CA LYS A 297 -13.60 -51.12 23.34
C LYS A 297 -14.84 -51.94 23.00
N VAL A 298 -14.64 -53.05 22.31
CA VAL A 298 -15.71 -53.99 21.92
C VAL A 298 -15.38 -55.31 22.58
N TRP A 299 -16.02 -55.61 23.71
CA TRP A 299 -15.69 -56.81 24.48
C TRP A 299 -15.68 -58.07 23.60
N PRO A 300 -14.61 -58.90 23.62
CA PRO A 300 -13.45 -58.86 24.53
C PRO A 300 -12.24 -58.03 24.05
N PHE A 301 -12.34 -57.30 22.94
CA PHE A 301 -11.24 -56.60 22.28
C PHE A 301 -11.17 -55.11 22.61
N SER A 302 -9.95 -54.58 22.69
CA SER A 302 -9.67 -53.15 22.58
C SER A 302 -8.80 -52.94 21.35
N CYS A 303 -9.23 -52.11 20.42
CA CYS A 303 -8.44 -51.76 19.25
C CYS A 303 -8.14 -50.25 19.24
N THR A 304 -6.94 -49.92 18.77
CA THR A 304 -6.59 -48.55 18.40
C THR A 304 -6.47 -48.51 16.89
N LEU A 305 -7.35 -47.76 16.24
CA LEU A 305 -7.37 -47.61 14.79
C LEU A 305 -6.83 -46.23 14.44
N LYS A 306 -5.97 -46.17 13.42
CA LYS A 306 -5.54 -44.89 12.83
C LYS A 306 -6.53 -44.52 11.73
N MET A 307 -6.92 -43.25 11.66
CA MET A 307 -7.72 -42.73 10.57
C MET A 307 -7.01 -41.57 9.89
N SER A 308 -7.28 -41.39 8.60
CA SER A 308 -7.12 -40.13 7.90
C SER A 308 -8.49 -39.58 7.52
N ILE A 309 -8.64 -38.28 7.62
CA ILE A 309 -9.84 -37.53 7.27
C ILE A 309 -9.48 -36.62 6.10
N THR A 310 -10.36 -36.56 5.11
CA THR A 310 -10.27 -35.59 4.02
C THR A 310 -11.66 -35.02 3.76
N ALA A 311 -11.76 -33.70 3.68
CA ALA A 311 -12.98 -33.01 3.30
C ALA A 311 -12.64 -31.87 2.33
N VAL A 312 -13.58 -31.53 1.44
CA VAL A 312 -13.44 -30.38 0.52
C VAL A 312 -14.66 -29.46 0.67
N PRO A 313 -14.79 -28.76 1.81
CA PRO A 313 -15.82 -27.76 2.01
C PRO A 313 -15.71 -26.58 1.05
N LYS A 314 -16.90 -26.10 0.64
CA LYS A 314 -17.07 -24.79 0.05
C LYS A 314 -17.47 -23.81 1.14
N ALA A 315 -16.81 -22.65 1.19
CA ALA A 315 -17.08 -21.64 2.18
C ALA A 315 -17.25 -20.27 1.52
N HIS A 316 -17.97 -19.38 2.21
CA HIS A 316 -18.18 -18.01 1.78
C HIS A 316 -17.58 -17.06 2.81
N ALA A 317 -16.66 -16.21 2.37
CA ALA A 317 -16.04 -15.17 3.19
C ALA A 317 -16.52 -13.79 2.78
N CYS A 318 -16.47 -12.88 3.75
CA CYS A 318 -16.70 -11.45 3.54
C CYS A 318 -15.41 -10.69 3.85
N LEU A 319 -15.07 -9.73 2.99
CA LEU A 319 -13.97 -8.82 3.24
C LEU A 319 -14.33 -7.84 4.36
N LEU A 320 -13.41 -7.65 5.30
CA LEU A 320 -13.52 -6.66 6.36
C LEU A 320 -12.15 -6.05 6.65
N ILE A 321 -12.17 -4.94 7.40
CA ILE A 321 -10.96 -4.32 7.92
C ILE A 321 -10.94 -4.53 9.43
N GLU A 322 -9.91 -5.19 9.93
CA GLU A 322 -9.73 -5.44 11.37
C GLU A 322 -8.24 -5.34 11.72
N GLY A 323 -7.91 -4.68 12.83
CA GLY A 323 -6.52 -4.56 13.29
C GLY A 323 -5.57 -3.79 12.36
N GLY A 324 -6.09 -3.05 11.38
CA GLY A 324 -5.28 -2.43 10.33
C GLY A 324 -4.91 -3.41 9.21
N GLU A 325 -5.65 -4.52 9.07
CA GLU A 325 -5.48 -5.48 7.99
C GLU A 325 -6.79 -5.61 7.20
N LEU A 326 -6.66 -5.80 5.89
CA LEU A 326 -7.73 -6.24 5.03
C LEU A 326 -7.82 -7.76 5.10
N ILE A 327 -8.92 -8.30 5.61
CA ILE A 327 -9.06 -9.73 5.93
C ILE A 327 -10.33 -10.27 5.28
N TYR A 328 -10.26 -11.47 4.69
CA TYR A 328 -11.45 -12.27 4.41
C TYR A 328 -11.80 -13.12 5.63
N GLU A 329 -12.96 -12.87 6.24
CA GLU A 329 -13.51 -13.71 7.31
C GLU A 329 -14.54 -14.67 6.73
N VAL A 330 -14.32 -15.97 6.92
CA VAL A 330 -15.26 -17.00 6.51
C VAL A 330 -16.51 -16.99 7.39
N LYS A 331 -17.67 -16.65 6.81
CA LYS A 331 -18.94 -16.50 7.53
C LYS A 331 -19.79 -17.75 7.50
N THR A 332 -19.81 -18.44 6.37
CA THR A 332 -20.62 -19.63 6.16
C THR A 332 -19.84 -20.71 5.44
N VAL A 333 -20.20 -21.95 5.70
CA VAL A 333 -19.68 -23.13 5.03
C VAL A 333 -20.89 -23.88 4.46
N GLU A 334 -20.84 -24.21 3.17
CA GLU A 334 -21.85 -25.04 2.55
C GLU A 334 -21.71 -26.49 3.01
N GLY A 335 -22.76 -27.30 2.86
CA GLY A 335 -22.69 -28.72 3.18
C GLY A 335 -21.60 -29.43 2.37
N PHE A 336 -20.79 -30.24 3.05
CA PHE A 336 -19.65 -30.94 2.45
C PHE A 336 -19.62 -32.40 2.87
N ASP A 337 -18.98 -33.22 2.04
CA ASP A 337 -18.74 -34.63 2.33
C ASP A 337 -17.41 -34.80 3.05
N VAL A 338 -17.43 -35.67 4.07
CA VAL A 338 -16.22 -36.08 4.80
C VAL A 338 -15.87 -37.50 4.41
N LYS A 339 -14.64 -37.69 3.92
CA LYS A 339 -14.05 -39.01 3.70
C LYS A 339 -13.21 -39.40 4.91
N ILE A 340 -13.49 -40.57 5.47
CA ILE A 340 -12.73 -41.15 6.58
C ILE A 340 -12.14 -42.48 6.11
N ASP A 341 -10.81 -42.53 6.04
CA ASP A 341 -10.07 -43.75 5.70
C ASP A 341 -9.44 -44.32 6.97
N ILE A 342 -9.79 -45.56 7.32
CA ILE A 342 -9.24 -46.24 8.50
C ILE A 342 -8.18 -47.25 8.05
N HIS A 343 -6.98 -47.12 8.61
CA HIS A 343 -5.81 -47.92 8.22
C HIS A 343 -5.63 -49.15 9.11
N HIS A 344 -4.99 -50.19 8.56
CA HIS A 344 -4.61 -51.44 9.24
C HIS A 344 -5.79 -52.24 9.82
N VAL A 345 -6.82 -52.43 9.01
CA VAL A 345 -8.05 -53.09 9.44
C VAL A 345 -8.05 -54.56 9.00
N PRO A 346 -8.17 -55.52 9.94
CA PRO A 346 -8.50 -56.89 9.60
C PRO A 346 -9.85 -56.99 8.89
N SER A 347 -9.94 -57.74 7.79
CA SER A 347 -11.14 -57.84 6.94
C SER A 347 -12.42 -58.27 7.67
N PHE A 348 -12.30 -59.00 8.79
CA PHE A 348 -13.44 -59.39 9.61
C PHE A 348 -14.08 -58.23 10.40
N LEU A 349 -13.48 -57.03 10.41
CA LEU A 349 -14.01 -55.82 11.04
C LEU A 349 -14.65 -54.84 10.06
N ASN A 350 -14.86 -55.21 8.79
CA ASN A 350 -15.39 -54.30 7.77
C ASN A 350 -16.77 -53.71 8.14
N GLU A 351 -17.71 -54.53 8.62
CA GLU A 351 -19.04 -54.04 9.06
C GLU A 351 -18.93 -53.13 10.29
N PHE A 352 -18.02 -53.47 11.22
CA PHE A 352 -17.73 -52.65 12.39
C PHE A 352 -17.16 -51.28 11.98
N ILE A 353 -16.34 -51.23 10.93
CA ILE A 353 -15.81 -49.99 10.38
C ILE A 353 -16.88 -49.15 9.72
N SER A 354 -17.75 -49.73 8.90
CA SER A 354 -18.84 -48.97 8.29
C SER A 354 -19.73 -48.30 9.35
N PHE A 355 -20.02 -49.01 10.46
CA PHE A 355 -20.74 -48.47 11.60
C PHE A 355 -19.98 -47.37 12.35
N MET A 356 -18.67 -47.54 12.55
CA MET A 356 -17.82 -46.54 13.21
C MET A 356 -17.70 -45.26 12.37
N THR A 357 -17.48 -45.40 11.06
CA THR A 357 -17.40 -44.27 10.14
C THR A 357 -18.71 -43.48 10.14
N SER A 358 -19.86 -44.14 10.04
CA SER A 358 -21.16 -43.44 10.05
C SER A 358 -21.44 -42.70 11.36
N THR A 359 -21.01 -43.26 12.50
CA THR A 359 -21.15 -42.63 13.82
C THR A 359 -20.25 -41.40 13.99
N LEU A 360 -19.08 -41.39 13.34
CA LEU A 360 -18.08 -40.32 13.46
C LEU A 360 -18.25 -39.20 12.42
N LEU A 361 -19.00 -39.44 11.33
CA LEU A 361 -19.23 -38.44 10.28
C LEU A 361 -19.81 -37.14 10.83
N THR A 362 -20.88 -37.20 11.64
CA THR A 362 -21.55 -35.98 12.13
C THR A 362 -20.65 -35.13 13.05
N PRO A 363 -20.00 -35.70 14.10
CA PRO A 363 -19.09 -34.91 14.94
C PRO A 363 -17.88 -34.34 14.17
N ILE A 364 -17.32 -35.10 13.22
CA ILE A 364 -16.18 -34.63 12.41
C ILE A 364 -16.62 -33.50 11.46
N SER A 365 -17.81 -33.62 10.85
CA SER A 365 -18.35 -32.57 9.98
C SER A 365 -18.60 -31.27 10.77
N GLN A 366 -19.17 -31.36 11.98
CA GLN A 366 -19.36 -30.19 12.85
C GLN A 366 -18.04 -29.56 13.30
N LEU A 367 -17.01 -30.38 13.53
CA LEU A 367 -15.67 -29.88 13.85
C LEU A 367 -15.08 -29.10 12.67
N ILE A 368 -15.10 -29.68 11.47
CA ILE A 368 -14.55 -29.06 10.26
C ILE A 368 -15.33 -27.76 9.93
N ASP A 369 -16.66 -27.78 10.04
CA ASP A 369 -17.51 -26.59 9.89
C ASP A 369 -17.09 -25.47 10.86
N GLY A 370 -16.94 -25.81 12.15
CA GLY A 370 -16.54 -24.84 13.17
C GLY A 370 -15.10 -24.33 13.04
N LEU A 371 -14.19 -25.12 12.47
CA LEU A 371 -12.80 -24.72 12.23
C LEU A 371 -12.68 -23.76 11.05
N ILE A 372 -13.43 -24.02 9.98
CA ILE A 372 -13.41 -23.18 8.78
C ILE A 372 -14.20 -21.90 9.01
N LYS A 373 -15.32 -21.99 9.73
CA LYS A 373 -16.12 -20.82 10.08
C LYS A 373 -15.34 -19.93 11.06
N GLY A 374 -15.16 -18.67 10.70
CA GLY A 374 -14.34 -17.71 11.45
C GLY A 374 -12.85 -17.75 11.09
N LEU A 375 -12.45 -18.54 10.08
CA LEU A 375 -11.11 -18.44 9.53
C LEU A 375 -10.89 -17.02 8.98
N LEU A 376 -9.76 -16.42 9.37
CA LEU A 376 -9.30 -15.11 8.94
C LEU A 376 -8.17 -15.29 7.93
N ILE A 377 -8.33 -14.73 6.74
CA ILE A 377 -7.33 -14.77 5.67
C ILE A 377 -6.81 -13.35 5.46
N PRO A 378 -5.60 -13.01 5.96
CA PRO A 378 -5.04 -11.68 5.85
C PRO A 378 -4.56 -11.43 4.41
N VAL A 379 -5.19 -10.48 3.74
CA VAL A 379 -4.94 -10.18 2.32
C VAL A 379 -3.92 -9.06 2.16
N TYR A 380 -4.02 -8.04 3.02
CA TYR A 380 -3.17 -6.87 2.93
C TYR A 380 -3.04 -6.13 4.26
N TYR A 381 -1.85 -5.60 4.55
CA TYR A 381 -1.61 -4.79 5.74
C TYR A 381 -1.79 -3.29 5.42
N LEU A 382 -2.76 -2.68 6.09
CA LEU A 382 -3.10 -1.24 6.06
C LEU A 382 -2.63 -0.50 7.32
N GLY A 383 -1.88 -1.17 8.19
CA GLY A 383 -1.50 -0.63 9.48
C GLY A 383 -0.41 0.46 9.37
N PRO A 384 0.07 0.95 10.52
CA PRO A 384 0.96 2.09 10.57
C PRO A 384 2.24 1.89 9.75
N GLN A 385 2.61 2.90 8.96
CA GLN A 385 3.83 2.92 8.16
C GLN A 385 4.89 3.79 8.84
N ARG A 386 6.11 3.27 8.96
CA ARG A 386 7.25 3.99 9.55
C ARG A 386 8.08 4.65 8.46
N LEU A 387 8.32 5.94 8.64
CA LEU A 387 9.19 6.76 7.81
C LEU A 387 10.36 7.30 8.63
N ASN A 388 11.52 7.43 8.00
CA ASN A 388 12.64 8.18 8.54
C ASN A 388 12.74 9.48 7.77
N VAL A 389 12.39 10.60 8.40
CA VAL A 389 12.40 11.93 7.78
C VAL A 389 13.33 12.84 8.56
N ALA A 390 14.35 13.37 7.90
CA ALA A 390 15.37 14.22 8.52
C ALA A 390 16.03 13.58 9.76
N GLY A 391 16.20 12.26 9.74
CA GLY A 391 16.76 11.49 10.86
C GLY A 391 15.81 11.24 12.03
N LEU A 392 14.52 11.60 11.91
CA LEU A 392 13.48 11.31 12.89
C LEU A 392 12.61 10.13 12.42
N SER A 393 12.28 9.22 13.34
CA SER A 393 11.27 8.18 13.09
C SER A 393 9.87 8.77 13.25
N VAL A 394 9.08 8.65 12.19
CA VAL A 394 7.72 9.18 12.08
C VAL A 394 6.79 8.04 11.69
N VAL A 395 5.59 8.03 12.27
CA VAL A 395 4.56 7.03 12.01
C VAL A 395 3.39 7.67 11.28
N LEU A 396 3.12 7.16 10.07
CA LEU A 396 1.91 7.39 9.29
C LEU A 396 0.84 6.39 9.73
N ASN A 397 -0.32 6.88 10.15
CA ASN A 397 -1.46 6.07 10.52
C ASN A 397 -2.62 6.34 9.56
N LEU A 398 -3.22 5.27 9.03
CA LEU A 398 -4.49 5.31 8.31
C LEU A 398 -5.62 5.04 9.30
N PHE A 399 -6.57 5.96 9.45
CA PHE A 399 -7.75 5.81 10.31
C PHE A 399 -9.06 6.01 9.54
N ASP A 400 -10.19 5.70 10.19
CA ASP A 400 -11.53 5.72 9.59
C ASP A 400 -11.68 4.87 8.33
N GLN A 401 -11.01 3.72 8.33
CA GLN A 401 -10.91 2.87 7.16
C GLN A 401 -12.24 2.25 6.76
N LYS A 402 -12.57 2.30 5.46
CA LYS A 402 -13.84 1.80 4.92
C LYS A 402 -13.65 0.99 3.65
N ILE A 403 -14.37 -0.12 3.57
CA ILE A 403 -14.50 -0.89 2.33
C ILE A 403 -15.61 -0.31 1.47
N GLN A 404 -15.29 -0.01 0.22
CA GLN A 404 -16.28 0.36 -0.79
C GLN A 404 -16.04 -0.44 -2.06
N THR A 405 -17.13 -0.82 -2.73
CA THR A 405 -17.07 -1.46 -4.05
C THR A 405 -17.26 -0.41 -5.12
N VAL A 406 -16.35 -0.38 -6.09
CA VAL A 406 -16.49 0.45 -7.30
C VAL A 406 -16.71 -0.47 -8.48
N ASP A 407 -17.78 -0.22 -9.22
CA ASP A 407 -18.06 -0.91 -10.48
C ASP A 407 -17.52 -0.04 -11.62
N ALA A 408 -16.24 -0.21 -11.94
CA ALA A 408 -15.61 0.43 -13.09
C ALA A 408 -15.37 -0.65 -14.16
N ASP A 409 -16.10 -0.57 -15.28
CA ASP A 409 -15.92 -1.44 -16.45
C ASP A 409 -15.81 -2.95 -16.12
N ASP A 410 -16.77 -3.51 -15.37
CA ASP A 410 -16.84 -4.92 -14.92
C ASP A 410 -15.73 -5.38 -13.95
N ARG A 411 -14.85 -4.47 -13.49
CA ARG A 411 -13.82 -4.76 -12.49
C ARG A 411 -14.29 -4.29 -11.12
N ARG A 412 -14.56 -5.25 -10.24
CA ARG A 412 -14.83 -4.95 -8.82
C ARG A 412 -13.54 -4.61 -8.14
N LEU A 413 -13.47 -3.37 -7.68
CA LEU A 413 -12.35 -2.87 -6.89
C LEU A 413 -12.74 -2.92 -5.42
N ALA A 414 -11.97 -3.64 -4.62
CA ALA A 414 -12.01 -3.50 -3.16
C ALA A 414 -11.08 -2.35 -2.77
N PHE A 415 -11.53 -1.50 -1.84
CA PHE A 415 -10.79 -0.31 -1.43
C PHE A 415 -10.70 -0.16 0.07
N ALA A 416 -9.61 0.45 0.54
CA ALA A 416 -9.51 1.03 1.86
C ALA A 416 -9.38 2.55 1.72
N ASP A 417 -10.42 3.28 2.16
CA ASP A 417 -10.30 4.72 2.44
C ASP A 417 -9.53 4.91 3.72
N GLY A 418 -8.96 6.07 3.93
CA GLY A 418 -8.53 6.46 5.24
C GLY A 418 -8.07 7.90 5.29
N GLU A 419 -8.31 8.51 6.43
CA GLU A 419 -7.60 9.73 6.77
C GLU A 419 -6.20 9.39 7.27
N ILE A 420 -5.23 10.25 6.93
CA ILE A 420 -3.83 10.07 7.32
C ILE A 420 -3.52 10.97 8.52
N SER A 421 -2.88 10.39 9.53
CA SER A 421 -2.29 11.12 10.65
C SER A 421 -0.82 10.78 10.79
N ILE A 422 -0.02 11.81 11.02
CA ILE A 422 1.44 11.71 11.19
C ILE A 422 1.79 12.04 12.64
N SER A 423 2.56 11.17 13.26
CA SER A 423 3.00 11.34 14.64
C SER A 423 4.46 10.93 14.81
N ARG A 424 5.16 11.56 15.75
CA ARG A 424 6.52 11.18 16.10
C ARG A 424 6.50 9.89 16.93
N GLU A 425 7.40 8.96 16.63
CA GLU A 425 7.59 7.78 17.47
C GLU A 425 8.22 8.20 18.82
N PRO A 426 7.67 7.75 19.97
CA PRO A 426 8.08 8.21 21.31
C PRO A 426 9.51 7.82 21.70
#